data_AF-A0AAW4W0W7-F1
#
_entry.id   AF-A0AAW4W0W7-F1
#
_cell.length_a   1.000
_cell.length_b   1.000
_cell.length_c   1.000
_cell.angle_alpha   90.00
_cell.angle_beta   90.00
_cell.angle_gamma   90.00
#
_symmetry.space_group_name_H-M   'P 1'
#
loop_
_entity.id
_entity.type
_entity.pdbx_description
1 polymer ?
#
loop_
_entity_poly.entity_id
_entity_poly.type
_entity_poly.pdbx_seq_one_letter_code
_entity_poly.pdbx_strand_id
1 'polypeptide(L)' 'MTINQAIRILDPETTAEELAAIEYYGGLHGREKMVAACEQAYRVAVGIMRKYQEENKDSN' A
#
# COMPACT_ATOMS: atom_id res chain seq x y z
N MET A 1 7.58 -4.54 1.38
CA MET A 1 6.37 -4.16 2.12
C MET A 1 5.39 -5.34 2.14
N THR A 2 4.70 -5.60 3.25
CA THR A 2 3.70 -6.69 3.37
C THR A 2 2.32 -6.23 2.89
N ILE A 3 1.38 -7.17 2.67
CA ILE A 3 -0.02 -6.85 2.31
C ILE A 3 -0.70 -6.02 3.40
N ASN A 4 -0.52 -6.38 4.68
CA ASN A 4 -1.10 -5.62 5.79
C ASN A 4 -0.56 -4.18 5.88
N GLN A 5 0.73 -3.99 5.56
CA GLN A 5 1.31 -2.65 5.45
C GLN A 5 0.74 -1.88 4.25
N ALA A 6 0.56 -2.56 3.10
CA ALA A 6 -0.08 -1.97 1.92
C ALA A 6 -1.51 -1.52 2.22
N ILE A 7 -2.29 -2.37 2.90
CA ILE A 7 -3.67 -2.07 3.29
C ILE A 7 -3.69 -0.84 4.17
N ARG A 8 -2.92 -0.81 5.27
CA ARG A 8 -2.88 0.36 6.16
C ARG A 8 -2.46 1.65 5.44
N ILE A 9 -1.59 1.59 4.43
CA ILE A 9 -1.18 2.79 3.67
C ILE A 9 -2.31 3.27 2.72
N LEU A 10 -3.10 2.35 2.16
CA LEU A 10 -4.11 2.64 1.15
C LEU A 10 -5.52 2.82 1.72
N ASP A 11 -5.77 2.34 2.94
CA ASP A 11 -7.07 2.32 3.58
C ASP A 11 -7.44 3.74 4.04
N PRO A 12 -8.54 4.33 3.52
CA PRO A 12 -8.97 5.66 3.90
C PRO A 12 -9.38 5.77 5.38
N GLU A 13 -9.64 4.66 6.06
CA GLU A 13 -9.93 4.63 7.50
C GLU A 13 -8.66 4.63 8.36
N THR A 14 -7.48 4.41 7.77
CA THR A 14 -6.22 4.44 8.54
C THR A 14 -5.91 5.86 9.00
N THR A 15 -5.79 6.02 10.31
CA THR A 15 -5.50 7.30 10.93
C THR A 15 -4.05 7.72 10.71
N ALA A 16 -3.77 9.03 10.84
CA ALA A 16 -2.40 9.54 10.78
C ALA A 16 -1.49 8.93 11.87
N GLU A 17 -2.07 8.57 13.03
CA GLU A 17 -1.38 7.93 14.15
C GLU A 17 -0.99 6.48 13.82
N GLU A 18 -1.89 5.72 13.23
CA GLU A 18 -1.61 4.36 12.74
C GLU A 18 -0.60 4.35 11.59
N LEU A 19 -0.68 5.36 10.70
CA LEU A 19 0.28 5.56 9.63
C LEU A 19 1.67 5.94 10.19
N ALA A 20 1.72 6.77 11.24
CA ALA A 20 2.96 7.11 11.93
C ALA A 20 3.58 5.92 12.68
N ALA A 21 2.75 5.00 13.20
CA ALA A 21 3.19 3.77 13.88
C ALA A 21 3.79 2.71 12.92
N ILE A 22 3.56 2.84 11.60
CA ILE A 22 4.29 2.08 10.58
C ILE A 22 5.77 2.54 10.49
N GLU A 23 6.13 3.56 11.28
CA GLU A 23 7.47 4.08 11.51
C GLU A 23 8.18 4.36 10.20
N TYR A 24 7.72 5.41 9.56
CA TYR A 24 8.30 5.88 8.33
C TYR A 24 9.04 7.20 8.55
N TYR A 25 9.89 7.19 9.59
CA TYR A 25 10.70 8.35 9.98
C TYR A 25 11.92 8.46 9.09
N GLY A 26 11.69 9.08 7.94
CA GLY A 26 12.70 9.42 6.96
C GLY A 26 13.46 10.71 7.20
N GLY A 27 13.45 11.32 8.39
CA GLY A 27 14.15 12.59 8.64
C GLY A 27 13.91 13.62 7.53
N LEU A 28 14.98 14.29 7.06
CA LEU A 28 14.96 15.28 5.95
C LEU A 28 14.31 14.79 4.64
N HIS A 29 14.15 13.48 4.43
CA HIS A 29 13.60 12.87 3.20
C HIS A 29 12.22 12.21 3.41
N GLY A 30 11.50 12.55 4.48
CA GLY A 30 10.21 11.93 4.83
C GLY A 30 9.18 11.90 3.68
N ARG A 31 9.13 12.95 2.85
CA ARG A 31 8.23 13.01 1.69
C ARG A 31 8.59 12.01 0.59
N GLU A 32 9.84 11.97 0.15
CA GLU A 32 10.29 11.07 -0.94
C GLU A 32 10.08 9.63 -0.55
N LYS A 33 10.48 9.35 0.69
CA LYS A 33 10.26 8.09 1.32
C LYS A 33 8.74 7.79 1.28
N MET A 34 7.84 8.72 1.68
CA MET A 34 6.39 8.45 1.79
C MET A 34 5.82 8.08 0.42
N VAL A 35 6.25 8.81 -0.62
CA VAL A 35 5.91 8.52 -2.01
C VAL A 35 6.35 7.10 -2.38
N ALA A 36 7.58 6.69 -2.07
CA ALA A 36 8.06 5.33 -2.35
C ALA A 36 7.28 4.24 -1.60
N ALA A 37 6.74 4.54 -0.42
CA ALA A 37 5.87 3.61 0.33
C ALA A 37 4.50 3.48 -0.35
N CYS A 38 3.90 4.60 -0.77
CA CYS A 38 2.66 4.59 -1.54
C CYS A 38 2.82 3.86 -2.89
N GLU A 39 3.92 4.09 -3.61
CA GLU A 39 4.21 3.39 -4.88
C GLU A 39 4.30 1.87 -4.69
N GLN A 40 4.98 1.42 -3.63
CA GLN A 40 5.01 0.00 -3.27
C GLN A 40 3.62 -0.53 -2.95
N ALA A 41 2.79 0.25 -2.25
CA ALA A 41 1.42 -0.15 -1.91
C ALA A 41 0.52 -0.29 -3.12
N TYR A 42 0.57 0.67 -4.05
CA TYR A 42 -0.13 0.56 -5.32
C TYR A 42 0.35 -0.64 -6.13
N ARG A 43 1.66 -0.95 -6.13
CA ARG A 43 2.20 -2.13 -6.83
C ARG A 43 1.61 -3.43 -6.29
N VAL A 44 1.50 -3.55 -4.96
CA VAL A 44 0.89 -4.72 -4.31
C VAL A 44 -0.60 -4.79 -4.64
N ALA A 45 -1.34 -3.69 -4.47
CA ALA A 45 -2.78 -3.65 -4.71
C ALA A 45 -3.13 -3.96 -6.18
N VAL A 46 -2.44 -3.33 -7.14
CA VAL A 46 -2.64 -3.59 -8.57
C VAL A 46 -2.28 -5.03 -8.93
N GLY A 47 -1.23 -5.59 -8.34
CA GLY A 47 -0.87 -7.00 -8.53
C GLY A 47 -1.99 -7.95 -8.09
N ILE A 48 -2.58 -7.69 -6.92
CA ILE A 48 -3.72 -8.48 -6.40
C ILE A 48 -4.95 -8.30 -7.29
N MET A 49 -5.28 -7.07 -7.70
CA MET A 49 -6.43 -6.81 -8.57
C MET A 49 -6.29 -7.48 -9.94
N ARG A 50 -5.09 -7.49 -10.53
CA ARG A 50 -4.81 -8.19 -11.80
C ARG A 50 -4.94 -9.69 -11.65
N LYS A 51 -4.38 -10.26 -10.59
CA LYS A 51 -4.51 -11.69 -10.29
C LYS A 51 -5.97 -12.08 -10.09
N TYR A 52 -6.73 -11.28 -9.34
CA TYR A 52 -8.17 -11.45 -9.18
C TYR A 52 -8.89 -11.42 -10.53
N GLN A 53 -8.59 -10.45 -11.41
CA GLN A 53 -9.17 -10.42 -12.75
C GLN A 53 -8.81 -11.65 -13.59
N GLU A 54 -7.58 -12.16 -13.52
CA GLU A 54 -7.18 -13.38 -14.24
C GLU A 54 -7.91 -14.61 -13.72
N GLU A 55 -7.98 -14.79 -12.40
CA GLU A 55 -8.68 -15.93 -11.77
C GLU A 55 -10.20 -15.89 -12.00
N ASN A 56 -10.79 -14.69 -12.18
CA ASN A 56 -12.23 -14.51 -12.42
C ASN A 56 -12.58 -14.34 -13.91
N LYS A 57 -11.59 -14.29 -14.81
CA LYS A 57 -11.82 -14.21 -16.28
C LYS A 57 -12.37 -15.50 -16.85
N ASP A 58 -12.06 -16.65 -16.24
CA ASP A 58 -12.54 -17.96 -16.68
C ASP A 58 -13.94 -18.31 -16.13
N SER A 59 -14.58 -17.37 -15.40
CA SER A 59 -15.90 -17.55 -14.79
C SER A 59 -17.05 -16.85 -15.54
N ASN A 60 -16.83 -16.37 -16.77
CA ASN A 60 -17.87 -15.72 -17.58
C ASN A 60 -17.86 -16.19 -19.05
#